data_AF-A0A455SYZ2-F1
#
_entry.id   AF-A0A455SYZ2-F1
#
_cell.length_a   1.000
_cell.length_b   1.000
_cell.length_c   1.000
_cell.angle_alpha   90.00
_cell.angle_beta   90.00
_cell.angle_gamma   90.00
#
_symmetry.space_group_name_H-M   'P 1'
#
loop_
_entity.id
_entity.type
_entity.pdbx_description
1 polymer ?
#
loop_
_entity_poly.entity_id
_entity_poly.type
_entity_poly.pdbx_seq_one_letter_code
_entity_poly.pdbx_strand_id
1 'polypeptide(L)'
;MGDLQGEGAPYSLGHGHLRDYLRRDQTRPDKEYLFDEEDEQEWQSILAAWCEEGGLDRIWQDATHDPGEQRRRLYARQHYITHLYQAGLRQWRRLFALLDEGSYGRQKVQVEDSFRLYDRDLQLGQRAAASSCWSQDEAVRLLPTLCRYTLLRAYLSENTLWYPWWYTDEAFQLMLLLGKERKALALAERQDTLSSSHLLLLIARHLAAMPGRERQAQQLWLRVQGRVLAVQDDPSQESALEQVVEALVEAQLLEEAERLIHFIEDRFRQGRAWYRLAQALTQAQRFDEAERVIRSIEMIPPGKQRPGAS
;
A
#
# COMPACT_ATOMS: atom_id res chain seq x y z
N MET A 1 -24.86 -20.61 -54.56
CA MET A 1 -26.16 -19.97 -54.25
C MET A 1 -26.68 -20.64 -53.00
N GLY A 2 -26.59 -20.07 -51.80
CA GLY A 2 -26.02 -18.79 -51.38
C GLY A 2 -25.73 -18.87 -49.89
N ASP A 3 -24.65 -18.20 -49.50
CA ASP A 3 -24.30 -17.90 -48.13
C ASP A 3 -25.44 -17.17 -47.41
N LEU A 4 -25.69 -17.57 -46.16
CA LEU A 4 -26.16 -16.66 -45.12
C LEU A 4 -25.29 -16.90 -43.89
N GLN A 5 -24.07 -16.39 -43.99
CA GLN A 5 -23.31 -15.88 -42.85
C GLN A 5 -24.13 -14.74 -42.24
N GLY A 6 -24.86 -15.03 -41.16
CA GLY A 6 -25.35 -14.03 -40.22
C GLY A 6 -24.31 -13.89 -39.13
N GLU A 7 -23.51 -12.83 -39.22
CA GLU A 7 -22.48 -12.43 -38.26
C GLU A 7 -23.09 -12.17 -36.87
N GLY A 8 -23.25 -13.23 -36.08
CA GLY A 8 -23.34 -13.11 -34.63
C GLY A 8 -21.94 -12.94 -34.09
N ALA A 9 -21.43 -11.70 -34.05
CA ALA A 9 -20.24 -11.41 -33.26
C ALA A 9 -20.45 -12.01 -31.85
N PRO A 10 -19.53 -12.83 -31.32
CA PRO A 10 -19.68 -13.34 -29.96
C PRO A 10 -19.59 -12.15 -29.02
N TYR A 11 -20.73 -11.65 -28.56
CA TYR A 11 -20.79 -10.62 -27.53
C TYR A 11 -20.14 -11.20 -26.28
N SER A 12 -18.84 -10.94 -26.09
CA SER A 12 -18.18 -11.24 -24.82
C SER A 12 -18.67 -10.19 -23.81
N LEU A 13 -19.70 -10.54 -23.06
CA LEU A 13 -20.07 -9.78 -21.86
C LEU A 13 -18.89 -9.88 -20.89
N GLY A 14 -18.06 -8.83 -20.86
CA GLY A 14 -17.05 -8.69 -19.82
C GLY A 14 -17.71 -8.70 -18.44
N HIS A 15 -17.03 -9.24 -17.43
CA HIS A 15 -17.55 -9.39 -16.06
C HIS A 15 -18.20 -8.09 -15.51
N GLY A 16 -17.61 -6.93 -15.84
CA GLY A 16 -18.16 -5.61 -15.49
C GLY A 16 -19.48 -5.29 -16.18
N HIS A 17 -19.64 -5.62 -17.46
CA HIS A 17 -20.88 -5.41 -18.21
C HIS A 17 -22.00 -6.35 -17.80
N LEU A 18 -21.68 -7.59 -17.37
CA LEU A 18 -22.68 -8.49 -16.79
C LEU A 18 -23.23 -7.91 -15.49
N ARG A 19 -22.36 -7.41 -14.60
CA ARG A 19 -22.78 -6.76 -13.36
C ARG A 19 -23.64 -5.52 -13.61
N ASP A 20 -23.25 -4.67 -14.55
CA ASP A 20 -23.99 -3.43 -14.87
C ASP A 20 -25.30 -3.70 -15.63
N TYR A 21 -25.41 -4.86 -16.30
CA TYR A 21 -26.64 -5.33 -16.93
C TYR A 21 -27.63 -5.91 -15.93
N LEU A 22 -27.11 -6.67 -14.95
CA LEU A 22 -27.90 -7.31 -13.90
C LEU A 22 -28.44 -6.28 -12.89
N ARG A 23 -27.62 -5.30 -12.48
CA ARG A 23 -27.90 -4.45 -11.33
C ARG A 23 -29.02 -3.42 -11.55
N ARG A 24 -30.05 -3.46 -10.69
CA ARG A 24 -31.00 -2.35 -10.51
C ARG A 24 -30.27 -1.06 -10.11
N ASP A 25 -30.49 0.02 -10.85
CA ASP A 25 -29.89 1.34 -10.62
C ASP A 25 -30.93 2.25 -9.96
N GLN A 26 -30.67 2.64 -8.71
CA GLN A 26 -31.56 3.51 -7.93
C GLN A 26 -31.73 4.90 -8.58
N THR A 27 -30.80 5.31 -9.44
CA THR A 27 -30.90 6.57 -10.20
C THR A 27 -31.74 6.45 -11.48
N ARG A 28 -32.11 5.22 -11.87
CA ARG A 28 -32.95 4.91 -13.05
C ARG A 28 -34.02 3.85 -12.72
N PRO A 29 -34.95 4.15 -11.79
CA PRO A 29 -35.96 3.18 -11.34
C PRO A 29 -36.92 2.72 -12.44
N ASP A 30 -37.07 3.51 -13.51
CA ASP A 30 -38.00 3.24 -14.62
C ASP A 30 -37.40 2.33 -15.72
N LYS A 31 -36.13 1.93 -15.61
CA LYS A 31 -35.53 0.97 -16.54
C LYS A 31 -36.15 -0.41 -16.30
N GLU A 32 -36.54 -1.11 -17.36
CA GLU A 32 -37.01 -2.48 -17.27
C GLU A 32 -35.80 -3.38 -16.94
N TYR A 33 -35.74 -3.89 -15.71
CA TYR A 33 -34.72 -4.81 -15.25
C TYR A 33 -35.24 -6.24 -15.40
N LEU A 34 -34.43 -7.10 -16.02
CA LEU A 34 -34.77 -8.50 -16.28
C LEU A 34 -34.67 -9.39 -15.03
N PHE A 35 -33.96 -8.94 -13.99
CA PHE A 35 -33.67 -9.71 -12.77
C PHE A 35 -33.84 -8.82 -11.54
N ASP A 36 -34.34 -9.42 -10.45
CA ASP A 36 -34.30 -8.80 -9.13
C ASP A 36 -33.05 -9.18 -8.32
N GLU A 37 -32.90 -8.64 -7.11
CA GLU A 37 -31.70 -8.86 -6.30
C GLU A 37 -31.51 -10.35 -5.90
N GLU A 38 -32.59 -11.12 -5.77
CA GLU A 38 -32.51 -12.55 -5.47
C GLU A 38 -32.06 -13.34 -6.70
N ASP A 39 -32.62 -13.02 -7.87
CA ASP A 39 -32.21 -13.59 -9.14
C ASP A 39 -30.73 -13.32 -9.43
N GLU A 40 -30.26 -12.10 -9.15
CA GLU A 40 -28.85 -11.73 -9.29
C GLU A 40 -27.96 -12.62 -8.39
N GLN A 41 -28.31 -12.78 -7.12
CA GLN A 41 -27.54 -13.62 -6.19
C GLN A 41 -27.53 -15.10 -6.60
N GLU A 42 -28.63 -15.59 -7.18
CA GLU A 42 -28.73 -16.94 -7.72
C GLU A 42 -27.78 -17.13 -8.92
N TRP A 43 -27.77 -16.20 -9.88
CA TRP A 43 -26.83 -16.25 -11.00
C TRP A 43 -25.37 -16.19 -10.54
N GLN A 44 -25.06 -15.39 -9.53
CA GLN A 44 -23.70 -15.33 -8.96
C GLN A 44 -23.33 -16.65 -8.29
N SER A 45 -24.28 -17.35 -7.67
CA SER A 45 -24.08 -18.70 -7.15
C SER A 45 -23.82 -19.73 -8.26
N ILE A 46 -24.56 -19.65 -9.37
CA ILE A 46 -24.36 -20.52 -10.54
C ILE A 46 -22.96 -20.29 -11.14
N LEU A 47 -22.55 -19.03 -11.28
CA LEU A 47 -21.21 -18.70 -11.80
C LEU A 47 -20.09 -19.15 -10.86
N ALA A 48 -20.29 -19.08 -9.54
CA ALA A 48 -19.36 -19.65 -8.58
C ALA A 48 -19.26 -21.18 -8.73
N ALA A 49 -20.39 -21.88 -8.90
CA ALA A 49 -20.42 -23.32 -9.15
C ALA A 49 -19.73 -23.71 -10.47
N TRP A 50 -19.90 -22.91 -11.52
CA TRP A 50 -19.21 -23.10 -12.79
C TRP A 50 -17.68 -22.89 -12.67
N CYS A 51 -17.23 -21.94 -11.83
CA CYS A 51 -15.81 -21.72 -11.58
C CYS A 51 -15.13 -22.91 -10.89
N GLU A 52 -15.85 -23.68 -10.07
CA GLU A 52 -15.32 -24.84 -9.34
C GLU A 52 -15.55 -26.18 -10.04
N GLU A 53 -16.15 -26.17 -11.23
CA GLU A 53 -16.39 -27.38 -12.01
C GLU A 53 -15.09 -28.19 -12.21
N GLY A 54 -15.16 -29.49 -11.94
CA GLY A 54 -13.99 -30.38 -11.98
C GLY A 54 -13.07 -30.29 -10.75
N GLY A 55 -13.40 -29.45 -9.76
CA GLY A 55 -12.67 -29.29 -8.50
C GLY A 55 -11.78 -28.04 -8.49
N LEU A 56 -11.80 -27.32 -7.35
CA LEU A 56 -11.10 -26.04 -7.21
C LEU A 56 -9.58 -26.16 -7.40
N ASP A 57 -8.97 -27.26 -6.98
CA ASP A 57 -7.52 -27.48 -7.15
C ASP A 57 -7.08 -27.50 -8.62
N ARG A 58 -7.98 -27.93 -9.51
CA ARG A 58 -7.69 -28.01 -10.95
C ARG A 58 -7.62 -26.65 -11.61
N ILE A 59 -8.23 -25.62 -11.03
CA ILE A 59 -8.21 -24.29 -11.64
C ILE A 59 -6.79 -23.75 -11.73
N TRP A 60 -5.86 -24.18 -10.86
CA TRP A 60 -4.46 -23.74 -10.84
C TRP A 60 -3.57 -24.44 -11.87
N GLN A 61 -4.08 -25.49 -12.53
CA GLN A 61 -3.35 -26.25 -13.55
C GLN A 61 -3.80 -25.81 -14.95
N ASP A 62 -2.86 -25.67 -15.88
CA ASP A 62 -3.19 -25.29 -17.25
C ASP A 62 -3.74 -26.47 -18.06
N ALA A 63 -4.88 -26.25 -18.73
CA ALA A 63 -5.53 -27.20 -19.64
C ALA A 63 -5.07 -26.96 -21.08
N THR A 64 -3.84 -27.37 -21.40
CA THR A 64 -3.20 -27.11 -22.70
C THR A 64 -3.92 -27.73 -23.90
N HIS A 65 -4.72 -28.78 -23.67
CA HIS A 65 -5.44 -29.52 -24.71
C HIS A 65 -6.93 -29.13 -24.82
N ASP A 66 -7.41 -28.21 -23.98
CA ASP A 66 -8.80 -27.71 -24.00
C ASP A 66 -8.83 -26.19 -23.76
N PRO A 67 -8.87 -25.38 -24.84
CA PRO A 67 -8.92 -23.92 -24.73
C PRO A 67 -10.20 -23.38 -24.09
N GLY A 68 -11.29 -24.15 -24.07
CA GLY A 68 -12.53 -23.77 -23.38
C GLY A 68 -12.34 -23.88 -21.87
N GLU A 69 -11.85 -25.02 -21.43
CA GLU A 69 -11.52 -25.28 -20.03
C GLU A 69 -10.43 -24.34 -19.51
N GLN A 70 -9.39 -24.05 -20.30
CA GLN A 70 -8.35 -23.11 -19.90
C GLN A 70 -8.92 -21.70 -19.65
N ARG A 71 -9.84 -21.23 -20.50
CA ARG A 71 -10.50 -19.93 -20.29
C ARG A 71 -11.37 -19.92 -19.03
N ARG A 72 -12.12 -20.98 -18.76
CA ARG A 72 -12.88 -21.13 -17.51
C ARG A 72 -11.96 -21.08 -16.30
N ARG A 73 -10.86 -21.82 -16.30
CA ARG A 73 -9.88 -21.82 -15.19
C ARG A 73 -9.28 -20.46 -14.94
N LEU A 74 -8.83 -19.76 -15.99
CA LEU A 74 -8.31 -18.40 -15.87
C LEU A 74 -9.37 -17.43 -15.31
N TYR A 75 -10.62 -17.55 -15.77
CA TYR A 75 -11.73 -16.78 -15.24
C TYR A 75 -11.98 -17.09 -13.76
N ALA A 76 -11.99 -18.36 -13.37
CA ALA A 76 -12.15 -18.79 -11.97
C ALA A 76 -11.04 -18.24 -11.07
N ARG A 77 -9.77 -18.28 -11.51
CA ARG A 77 -8.63 -17.69 -10.79
C ARG A 77 -8.88 -16.20 -10.50
N GLN A 78 -9.49 -15.46 -11.43
CA GLN A 78 -9.71 -14.02 -11.31
C GLN A 78 -10.98 -13.66 -10.53
N HIS A 79 -12.08 -14.38 -10.73
CA HIS A 79 -13.42 -13.92 -10.38
C HIS A 79 -14.18 -14.80 -9.38
N TYR A 80 -13.68 -15.98 -9.02
CA TYR A 80 -14.41 -16.90 -8.13
C TYR A 80 -14.85 -16.27 -6.79
N ILE A 81 -13.94 -15.61 -6.07
CA ILE A 81 -14.27 -14.90 -4.82
C ILE A 81 -15.25 -13.75 -5.06
N THR A 82 -15.20 -13.11 -6.23
CA THR A 82 -16.15 -12.06 -6.59
C THR A 82 -17.57 -12.61 -6.70
N HIS A 83 -17.74 -13.78 -7.32
CA HIS A 83 -19.03 -14.46 -7.41
C HIS A 83 -19.55 -14.91 -6.04
N LEU A 84 -18.69 -15.51 -5.19
CA LEU A 84 -19.08 -15.86 -3.82
C LEU A 84 -19.48 -14.65 -2.98
N TYR A 85 -18.82 -13.51 -3.16
CA TYR A 85 -19.19 -12.26 -2.49
C TYR A 85 -20.52 -11.71 -3.01
N GLN A 86 -20.72 -11.69 -4.32
CA GLN A 86 -21.92 -11.13 -4.95
C GLN A 86 -23.17 -12.01 -4.77
N ALA A 87 -23.00 -13.31 -4.56
CA ALA A 87 -24.06 -14.24 -4.19
C ALA A 87 -24.61 -14.04 -2.76
N GLY A 88 -24.05 -13.09 -2.01
CA GLY A 88 -24.60 -12.62 -0.74
C GLY A 88 -24.42 -13.57 0.44
N LEU A 89 -25.19 -13.31 1.49
CA LEU A 89 -25.12 -13.96 2.81
C LEU A 89 -25.05 -15.49 2.75
N ARG A 90 -25.76 -16.11 1.80
CA ARG A 90 -25.81 -17.57 1.62
C ARG A 90 -24.45 -18.17 1.26
N GLN A 91 -23.59 -17.41 0.58
CA GLN A 91 -22.27 -17.85 0.12
C GLN A 91 -21.10 -17.27 0.92
N TRP A 92 -21.31 -16.23 1.74
CA TRP A 92 -20.23 -15.61 2.51
C TRP A 92 -19.56 -16.55 3.52
N ARG A 93 -20.31 -17.52 4.09
CA ARG A 93 -19.70 -18.57 4.93
C ARG A 93 -18.67 -19.40 4.16
N ARG A 94 -18.97 -19.71 2.89
CA ARG A 94 -18.08 -20.44 2.00
C ARG A 94 -16.88 -19.57 1.61
N LEU A 95 -17.11 -18.29 1.32
CA LEU A 95 -16.05 -17.32 1.08
C LEU A 95 -15.06 -17.26 2.25
N PHE A 96 -15.55 -17.14 3.49
CA PHE A 96 -14.69 -17.10 4.67
C PHE A 96 -13.90 -18.39 4.85
N ALA A 97 -14.56 -19.54 4.77
CA ALA A 97 -13.89 -20.84 4.89
C ALA A 97 -12.71 -20.97 3.90
N LEU A 98 -12.92 -20.54 2.65
CA LEU A 98 -11.92 -20.61 1.60
C LEU A 98 -10.71 -19.70 1.85
N LEU A 99 -10.97 -18.46 2.29
CA LEU A 99 -9.90 -17.50 2.62
C LEU A 99 -9.16 -17.90 3.90
N ASP A 100 -9.86 -18.47 4.87
CA ASP A 100 -9.30 -18.88 6.16
C ASP A 100 -8.47 -20.17 6.09
N GLU A 101 -8.80 -21.09 5.17
CA GLU A 101 -8.00 -22.28 4.90
C GLU A 101 -6.60 -21.91 4.36
N GLY A 102 -6.53 -20.83 3.57
CA GLY A 102 -5.30 -20.25 3.05
C GLY A 102 -4.60 -21.02 1.92
N SER A 103 -5.05 -22.24 1.60
CA SER A 103 -4.58 -23.02 0.43
C SER A 103 -4.87 -22.27 -0.87
N TYR A 104 -6.10 -21.77 -1.03
CA TYR A 104 -6.52 -20.95 -2.16
C TYR A 104 -5.63 -19.72 -2.37
N GLY A 105 -5.38 -18.97 -1.29
CA GLY A 105 -4.52 -17.79 -1.32
C GLY A 105 -3.08 -18.09 -1.74
N ARG A 106 -2.48 -19.15 -1.19
CA ARG A 106 -1.12 -19.57 -1.55
C ARG A 106 -1.01 -19.92 -3.03
N GLN A 107 -1.97 -20.67 -3.58
CA GLN A 107 -2.00 -21.03 -5.00
C GLN A 107 -2.15 -19.79 -5.88
N LYS A 108 -3.06 -18.87 -5.52
CA LYS A 108 -3.29 -17.64 -6.27
C LYS A 108 -2.05 -16.76 -6.35
N VAL A 109 -1.35 -16.64 -5.23
CA VAL A 109 -0.08 -15.91 -5.13
C VAL A 109 1.05 -16.56 -5.93
N GLN A 110 1.10 -17.90 -5.99
CA GLN A 110 2.14 -18.61 -6.76
C GLN A 110 1.97 -18.48 -8.27
N VAL A 111 0.73 -18.35 -8.75
CA VAL A 111 0.41 -18.24 -10.17
C VAL A 111 0.41 -16.78 -10.65
N GLU A 112 0.32 -15.80 -9.73
CA GLU A 112 0.25 -14.38 -10.06
C GLU A 112 1.39 -13.58 -9.40
N ASP A 113 2.32 -13.08 -10.22
CA ASP A 113 3.50 -12.31 -9.78
C ASP A 113 3.17 -11.01 -9.01
N SER A 114 1.93 -10.51 -9.09
CA SER A 114 1.57 -9.18 -8.59
C SER A 114 0.81 -9.17 -7.26
N PHE A 115 0.46 -10.33 -6.68
CA PHE A 115 -0.37 -10.47 -5.45
C PHE A 115 -1.74 -9.72 -5.47
N ARG A 116 -2.05 -8.93 -6.50
CA ARG A 116 -3.18 -7.99 -6.57
C ARG A 116 -4.53 -8.70 -6.56
N LEU A 117 -4.65 -9.84 -7.25
CA LEU A 117 -5.93 -10.53 -7.27
C LEU A 117 -6.23 -11.13 -5.90
N TYR A 118 -5.22 -11.59 -5.16
CA TYR A 118 -5.46 -12.10 -3.80
C TYR A 118 -5.71 -10.98 -2.78
N ASP A 119 -5.05 -9.81 -2.91
CA ASP A 119 -5.40 -8.63 -2.10
C ASP A 119 -6.87 -8.22 -2.30
N ARG A 120 -7.34 -8.22 -3.56
CA ARG A 120 -8.74 -7.95 -3.90
C ARG A 120 -9.68 -8.95 -3.25
N ASP A 121 -9.34 -10.24 -3.24
CA ASP A 121 -10.17 -11.26 -2.59
C ASP A 121 -10.30 -11.03 -1.09
N LEU A 122 -9.19 -10.69 -0.42
CA LEU A 122 -9.18 -10.36 1.00
C LEU A 122 -10.00 -9.09 1.29
N GLN A 123 -9.99 -8.09 0.39
CA GLN A 123 -10.83 -6.90 0.51
C GLN A 123 -12.33 -7.26 0.43
N LEU A 124 -12.72 -8.20 -0.44
CA LEU A 124 -14.09 -8.69 -0.50
C LEU A 124 -14.47 -9.44 0.78
N GLY A 125 -13.55 -10.24 1.33
CA GLY A 125 -13.72 -10.86 2.65
C GLY A 125 -13.91 -9.83 3.77
N GLN A 126 -13.15 -8.73 3.77
CA GLN A 126 -13.33 -7.64 4.74
C GLN A 126 -14.71 -6.99 4.60
N ARG A 127 -15.15 -6.68 3.38
CA ARG A 127 -16.47 -6.09 3.13
C ARG A 127 -17.60 -6.99 3.60
N ALA A 128 -17.50 -8.31 3.34
CA ALA A 128 -18.49 -9.27 3.83
C ALA A 128 -18.51 -9.33 5.36
N ALA A 129 -17.34 -9.35 6.01
CA ALA A 129 -17.25 -9.44 7.47
C ALA A 129 -17.68 -8.14 8.19
N ALA A 130 -17.52 -6.97 7.55
CA ALA A 130 -17.95 -5.67 8.05
C ALA A 130 -19.37 -5.26 7.60
N SER A 131 -20.12 -6.17 6.96
CA SER A 131 -21.46 -5.87 6.45
C SER A 131 -22.44 -5.55 7.59
N SER A 132 -23.34 -4.60 7.35
CA SER A 132 -24.38 -4.21 8.31
C SER A 132 -25.52 -5.23 8.44
N CYS A 133 -25.51 -6.31 7.64
CA CYS A 133 -26.54 -7.35 7.67
C CYS A 133 -26.36 -8.35 8.82
N TRP A 134 -25.23 -8.31 9.53
CA TRP A 134 -24.97 -9.17 10.68
C TRP A 134 -25.67 -8.66 11.93
N SER A 135 -26.13 -9.58 12.77
CA SER A 135 -26.49 -9.23 14.15
C SER A 135 -25.25 -8.78 14.93
N GLN A 136 -25.45 -8.06 16.03
CA GLN A 136 -24.35 -7.57 16.87
C GLN A 136 -23.43 -8.72 17.36
N ASP A 137 -24.01 -9.87 17.74
CA ASP A 137 -23.25 -11.03 18.20
C ASP A 137 -22.45 -11.69 17.07
N GLU A 138 -22.98 -11.70 15.84
CA GLU A 138 -22.27 -12.20 14.66
C GLU A 138 -21.15 -11.25 14.23
N ALA A 139 -21.39 -9.93 14.27
CA ALA A 139 -20.38 -8.93 13.98
C ALA A 139 -19.18 -9.05 14.93
N VAL A 140 -19.43 -9.25 16.24
CA VAL A 140 -18.35 -9.49 17.23
C VAL A 140 -17.58 -10.77 16.91
N ARG A 141 -18.27 -11.84 16.52
CA ARG A 141 -17.63 -13.12 16.11
C ARG A 141 -16.77 -12.98 14.84
N LEU A 142 -17.05 -12.01 13.98
CA LEU A 142 -16.31 -11.75 12.74
C LEU A 142 -15.13 -10.78 12.90
N LEU A 143 -14.96 -10.14 14.06
CA LEU A 143 -13.81 -9.26 14.34
C LEU A 143 -12.45 -9.96 14.11
N PRO A 144 -12.20 -11.21 14.55
CA PRO A 144 -10.94 -11.89 14.27
C PRO A 144 -10.68 -12.08 12.78
N THR A 145 -11.72 -12.38 11.99
CA THR A 145 -11.65 -12.52 10.54
C THR A 145 -11.29 -11.18 9.87
N LEU A 146 -11.90 -10.07 10.31
CA LEU A 146 -11.54 -8.72 9.86
C LEU A 146 -10.07 -8.39 10.16
N CYS A 147 -9.61 -8.67 11.38
CA CYS A 147 -8.22 -8.45 11.76
C CYS A 147 -7.26 -9.30 10.91
N ARG A 148 -7.57 -10.58 10.72
CA ARG A 148 -6.75 -11.50 9.92
C ARG A 148 -6.58 -11.03 8.48
N TYR A 149 -7.67 -10.67 7.81
CA TYR A 149 -7.58 -10.18 6.43
C TYR A 149 -6.83 -8.86 6.34
N THR A 150 -7.00 -7.97 7.32
CA THR A 150 -6.24 -6.71 7.38
C THR A 150 -4.73 -6.96 7.48
N LEU A 151 -4.32 -7.90 8.35
CA LEU A 151 -2.92 -8.27 8.50
C LEU A 151 -2.35 -8.99 7.27
N LEU A 152 -3.12 -9.89 6.65
CA LEU A 152 -2.70 -10.61 5.44
C LEU A 152 -2.53 -9.65 4.26
N ARG A 153 -3.46 -8.71 4.07
CA ARG A 153 -3.35 -7.67 3.04
C ARG A 153 -2.12 -6.82 3.26
N ALA A 154 -1.88 -6.38 4.50
CA ALA A 154 -0.68 -5.65 4.87
C ALA A 154 0.60 -6.44 4.52
N TYR A 155 0.64 -7.74 4.82
CA TYR A 155 1.76 -8.61 4.47
C TYR A 155 1.96 -8.81 2.95
N LEU A 156 0.88 -8.94 2.18
CA LEU A 156 0.96 -9.13 0.72
C LEU A 156 1.40 -7.85 0.01
N SER A 157 0.98 -6.69 0.52
CA SER A 157 1.50 -5.42 0.04
C SER A 157 3.01 -5.27 0.28
N GLU A 158 3.61 -5.92 1.29
CA GLU A 158 5.08 -5.89 1.55
C GLU A 158 5.90 -6.50 0.41
N ASN A 159 5.31 -7.41 -0.38
CA ASN A 159 6.04 -8.25 -1.34
C ASN A 159 5.80 -7.88 -2.82
N THR A 160 4.98 -6.87 -3.10
CA THR A 160 4.72 -6.38 -4.46
C THR A 160 5.48 -5.07 -4.69
N LEU A 161 6.65 -5.11 -5.32
CA LEU A 161 7.50 -3.90 -5.45
C LEU A 161 6.89 -2.84 -6.39
N TRP A 162 6.14 -1.91 -5.81
CA TRP A 162 6.11 -0.48 -6.16
C TRP A 162 5.77 0.30 -4.88
N TYR A 163 6.80 0.76 -4.14
CA TYR A 163 6.65 1.75 -3.06
C TYR A 163 6.21 3.09 -3.67
N PRO A 164 5.39 3.96 -3.01
CA PRO A 164 5.55 4.39 -1.60
C PRO A 164 4.24 4.64 -0.78
N TRP A 165 4.35 4.86 0.55
CA TRP A 165 3.34 5.41 1.52
C TRP A 165 2.57 4.52 2.53
N TRP A 166 3.03 3.33 2.94
CA TRP A 166 2.29 2.62 4.03
C TRP A 166 3.11 1.84 5.06
N TYR A 167 4.43 1.77 4.93
CA TYR A 167 5.24 1.75 6.16
C TYR A 167 5.41 3.18 6.59
N THR A 168 4.50 3.60 7.43
CA THR A 168 4.58 4.91 8.03
C THR A 168 5.64 4.87 9.13
N ASP A 169 6.14 6.04 9.52
CA ASP A 169 7.04 6.17 10.67
C ASP A 169 6.45 5.49 11.91
N GLU A 170 5.11 5.49 12.06
CA GLU A 170 4.40 4.80 13.14
C GLU A 170 4.57 3.28 13.12
N ALA A 171 4.65 2.65 11.94
CA ALA A 171 4.88 1.21 11.85
C ALA A 171 6.30 0.84 12.33
N PHE A 172 7.29 1.66 11.99
CA PHE A 172 8.66 1.51 12.48
C PHE A 172 8.76 1.83 13.98
N GLN A 173 8.12 2.90 14.45
CA GLN A 173 8.01 3.22 15.88
C GLN A 173 7.37 2.06 16.66
N LEU A 174 6.28 1.48 16.16
CA LEU A 174 5.63 0.33 16.79
C LEU A 174 6.55 -0.89 16.83
N MET A 175 7.32 -1.17 15.78
CA MET A 175 8.31 -2.24 15.79
C MET A 175 9.39 -2.02 16.85
N LEU A 176 9.84 -0.77 17.03
CA LEU A 176 10.82 -0.41 18.06
C LEU A 176 10.23 -0.54 19.47
N LEU A 177 9.00 -0.07 19.69
CA LEU A 177 8.27 -0.22 20.95
C LEU A 177 8.01 -1.69 21.33
N LEU A 178 7.77 -2.54 20.34
CA LEU A 178 7.59 -3.99 20.52
C LEU A 178 8.93 -4.75 20.66
N GLY A 179 10.07 -4.06 20.74
CA GLY A 179 11.40 -4.68 20.87
C GLY A 179 11.88 -5.42 19.60
N LYS A 180 11.24 -5.19 18.45
CA LYS A 180 11.57 -5.82 17.16
C LYS A 180 12.63 -5.04 16.37
N GLU A 181 13.61 -4.49 17.07
CA GLU A 181 14.65 -3.60 16.51
C GLU A 181 15.43 -4.23 15.36
N ARG A 182 15.83 -5.50 15.50
CA ARG A 182 16.53 -6.24 14.43
C ARG A 182 15.71 -6.34 13.15
N LYS A 183 14.39 -6.49 13.27
CA LYS A 183 13.48 -6.55 12.12
C LYS A 183 13.35 -5.17 11.47
N ALA A 184 13.17 -4.12 12.28
CA ALA A 184 13.11 -2.74 11.79
C ALA A 184 14.40 -2.38 11.03
N LEU A 185 15.58 -2.66 11.60
CA LEU A 185 16.87 -2.42 10.97
C LEU A 185 17.01 -3.20 9.66
N ALA A 186 16.71 -4.50 9.65
CA ALA A 186 16.83 -5.33 8.44
C ALA A 186 15.88 -4.86 7.31
N LEU A 187 14.69 -4.36 7.65
CA LEU A 187 13.74 -3.81 6.67
C LEU A 187 14.23 -2.47 6.12
N ALA A 188 14.72 -1.57 6.97
CA ALA A 188 15.29 -0.29 6.54
C ALA A 188 16.56 -0.47 5.70
N GLU A 189 17.45 -1.39 6.08
CA GLU A 189 18.71 -1.63 5.36
C GLU A 189 18.52 -2.33 4.01
N ARG A 190 17.46 -3.14 3.85
CA ARG A 190 17.15 -3.80 2.57
C ARG A 190 16.77 -2.80 1.48
N GLN A 191 16.29 -1.63 1.88
CA GLN A 191 16.00 -0.53 0.97
C GLN A 191 17.30 0.27 0.78
N ASP A 192 18.11 -0.07 -0.22
CA ASP A 192 19.34 0.68 -0.52
C ASP A 192 19.03 1.94 -1.36
N THR A 193 18.13 2.78 -0.84
CA THR A 193 17.69 4.02 -1.51
C THR A 193 17.80 5.20 -0.55
N LEU A 194 17.99 6.40 -1.11
CA LEU A 194 17.96 7.66 -0.36
C LEU A 194 16.67 7.80 0.46
N SER A 195 15.54 7.29 -0.05
CA SER A 195 14.24 7.28 0.63
C SER A 195 14.23 6.46 1.92
N SER A 196 15.10 5.46 2.12
CA SER A 196 15.17 4.69 3.37
C SER A 196 15.85 5.46 4.52
N SER A 197 16.50 6.58 4.21
CA SER A 197 17.35 7.32 5.14
C SER A 197 16.56 7.84 6.35
N HIS A 198 15.32 8.28 6.17
CA HIS A 198 14.48 8.74 7.29
C HIS A 198 14.14 7.59 8.26
N LEU A 199 13.87 6.38 7.76
CA LEU A 199 13.59 5.20 8.59
C LEU A 199 14.80 4.80 9.43
N LEU A 200 16.00 4.88 8.85
CA LEU A 200 17.24 4.67 9.59
C LEU A 200 17.39 5.75 10.67
N LEU A 201 17.14 7.03 10.37
CA LEU A 201 17.22 8.11 11.37
C LEU A 201 16.24 7.91 12.53
N LEU A 202 15.03 7.42 12.25
CA LEU A 202 14.05 7.07 13.27
C LEU A 202 14.58 5.96 14.21
N ILE A 203 15.22 4.93 13.65
CA ILE A 203 15.88 3.87 14.43
C ILE A 203 17.06 4.43 15.23
N ALA A 204 17.88 5.31 14.64
CA ALA A 204 19.00 5.95 15.34
C ALA A 204 18.52 6.75 16.55
N ARG A 205 17.44 7.53 16.42
CA ARG A 205 16.84 8.28 17.54
C ARG A 205 16.42 7.36 18.67
N HIS A 206 15.70 6.29 18.35
CA HIS A 206 15.27 5.30 19.34
C HIS A 206 16.46 4.67 20.08
N LEU A 207 17.54 4.34 19.35
CA LEU A 207 18.77 3.84 19.95
C LEU A 207 19.45 4.89 20.84
N ALA A 208 19.47 6.16 20.44
CA ALA A 208 20.07 7.25 21.23
C ALA A 208 19.32 7.51 22.54
N ALA A 209 18.01 7.28 22.59
CA ALA A 209 17.20 7.43 23.79
C ALA A 209 17.45 6.32 24.83
N MET A 210 18.15 5.24 24.48
CA MET A 210 18.43 4.12 25.37
C MET A 210 19.85 4.19 25.97
N PRO A 211 20.00 4.03 27.30
CA PRO A 211 21.32 4.05 27.94
C PRO A 211 22.26 2.97 27.38
N GLY A 212 23.46 3.37 26.98
CA GLY A 212 24.51 2.44 26.52
C GLY A 212 24.41 2.06 25.04
N ARG A 213 23.50 2.68 24.28
CA ARG A 213 23.31 2.44 22.84
C ARG A 213 23.69 3.61 21.94
N GLU A 214 24.33 4.63 22.51
CA GLU A 214 24.71 5.88 21.84
C GLU A 214 25.66 5.60 20.66
N ARG A 215 26.59 4.66 20.82
CA ARG A 215 27.50 4.25 19.73
C ARG A 215 26.77 3.63 18.54
N GLN A 216 25.72 2.85 18.78
CA GLN A 216 24.95 2.22 17.70
C GLN A 216 24.14 3.27 16.94
N ALA A 217 23.52 4.20 17.66
CA ALA A 217 22.84 5.35 17.07
C ALA A 217 23.79 6.18 16.20
N GLN A 218 24.98 6.49 16.72
CA GLN A 218 25.98 7.28 16.01
C GLN A 218 26.49 6.58 14.75
N GLN A 219 26.72 5.26 14.79
CA GLN A 219 27.11 4.48 13.61
C GLN A 219 26.05 4.52 12.52
N LEU A 220 24.77 4.39 12.91
CA LEU A 220 23.66 4.42 11.96
C LEU A 220 23.52 5.81 11.33
N TRP A 221 23.67 6.87 12.12
CA TRP A 221 23.68 8.25 11.63
C TRP A 221 24.81 8.49 10.62
N LEU A 222 26.04 8.08 10.93
CA LEU A 222 27.18 8.21 10.02
C LEU A 222 26.95 7.48 8.69
N ARG A 223 26.28 6.32 8.71
CA ARG A 223 25.90 5.59 7.50
C ARG A 223 24.90 6.38 6.66
N VAL A 224 23.85 6.94 7.28
CA VAL A 224 22.86 7.75 6.57
C VAL A 224 23.52 8.98 5.95
N GLN A 225 24.34 9.71 6.73
CA GLN A 225 25.10 10.85 6.22
C GLN A 225 25.98 10.44 5.04
N GLY A 226 26.72 9.34 5.16
CA GLY A 226 27.56 8.84 4.07
C GLY A 226 26.77 8.52 2.81
N ARG A 227 25.59 7.89 2.93
CA ARG A 227 24.71 7.58 1.79
C ARG A 227 24.24 8.84 1.07
N VAL A 228 23.79 9.84 1.83
CA VAL A 228 23.23 11.07 1.28
C VAL A 228 24.31 11.94 0.63
N LEU A 229 25.50 12.02 1.24
CA LEU A 229 26.62 12.79 0.70
C LEU A 229 27.36 12.08 -0.45
N ALA A 230 27.23 10.77 -0.58
CA ALA A 230 27.89 10.00 -1.65
C ALA A 230 27.22 10.14 -3.02
N VAL A 231 25.95 10.54 -3.08
CA VAL A 231 25.23 10.75 -4.35
C VAL A 231 25.61 12.12 -4.89
N GLN A 232 26.59 12.23 -5.79
CA GLN A 232 26.98 13.51 -6.41
C GLN A 232 26.24 13.74 -7.73
N ASP A 233 25.95 15.01 -8.07
CA ASP A 233 25.37 15.44 -9.35
C ASP A 233 23.99 14.83 -9.71
N ASP A 234 23.20 14.42 -8.71
CA ASP A 234 21.81 13.99 -8.89
C ASP A 234 20.85 15.02 -8.30
N PRO A 235 19.87 15.56 -9.06
CA PRO A 235 18.76 16.36 -8.52
C PRO A 235 18.03 15.70 -7.33
N SER A 236 18.11 14.37 -7.23
CA SER A 236 17.56 13.55 -6.15
C SER A 236 18.37 13.66 -4.86
N GLN A 237 19.64 14.07 -4.91
CA GLN A 237 20.48 14.28 -3.72
C GLN A 237 19.93 15.44 -2.87
N GLU A 238 19.63 16.58 -3.48
CA GLU A 238 19.10 17.73 -2.76
C GLU A 238 17.74 17.43 -2.12
N SER A 239 16.89 16.67 -2.83
CA SER A 239 15.60 16.24 -2.28
C SER A 239 15.77 15.26 -1.12
N ALA A 240 16.78 14.39 -1.18
CA ALA A 240 17.10 13.48 -0.09
C ALA A 240 17.72 14.19 1.10
N LEU A 241 18.58 15.19 0.89
CA LEU A 241 19.11 16.06 1.93
C LEU A 241 17.97 16.79 2.66
N GLU A 242 17.02 17.35 1.90
CA GLU A 242 15.84 18.01 2.47
C GLU A 242 14.99 17.05 3.31
N GLN A 243 14.69 15.85 2.79
CA GLN A 243 13.94 14.82 3.53
C GLN A 243 14.67 14.36 4.80
N VAL A 244 15.99 14.21 4.73
CA VAL A 244 16.81 13.82 5.88
C VAL A 244 16.86 14.93 6.93
N VAL A 245 16.96 16.19 6.51
CA VAL A 245 16.88 17.33 7.43
C VAL A 245 15.50 17.40 8.08
N GLU A 246 14.42 17.22 7.32
CA GLU A 246 13.05 17.19 7.88
C GLU A 246 12.90 16.06 8.91
N ALA A 247 13.36 14.86 8.59
CA ALA A 247 13.35 13.73 9.51
C ALA A 247 14.21 13.99 10.77
N LEU A 248 15.37 14.65 10.64
CA LEU A 248 16.20 15.03 11.81
C LEU A 248 15.50 16.07 12.69
N VAL A 249 14.79 17.02 12.09
CA VAL A 249 14.00 18.03 12.80
C VAL A 249 12.84 17.37 13.55
N GLU A 250 12.06 16.49 12.91
CA GLU A 250 11.00 15.70 13.55
C GLU A 250 11.56 14.77 14.64
N ALA A 251 12.78 14.27 14.43
CA ALA A 251 13.52 13.47 15.38
C ALA A 251 14.06 14.26 16.58
N GLN A 252 14.00 15.59 16.58
CA GLN A 252 14.64 16.47 17.57
C GLN A 252 16.17 16.35 17.63
N LEU A 253 16.79 15.94 16.51
CA LEU A 253 18.25 15.88 16.32
C LEU A 253 18.72 17.17 15.62
N LEU A 254 18.60 18.29 16.33
CA LEU A 254 18.65 19.64 15.74
C LEU A 254 20.08 20.04 15.31
N GLU A 255 21.10 19.61 16.03
CA GLU A 255 22.51 19.88 15.72
C GLU A 255 22.99 19.10 14.48
N GLU A 256 22.48 17.88 14.30
CA GLU A 256 22.69 17.09 13.09
C GLU A 256 21.96 17.70 11.88
N ALA A 257 20.71 18.15 12.08
CA ALA A 257 19.93 18.82 11.05
C ALA A 257 20.66 20.06 10.54
N GLU A 258 21.10 20.92 11.46
CA GLU A 258 21.88 22.13 11.15
C GLU A 258 23.10 21.85 10.26
N ARG A 259 23.90 20.85 10.64
CA ARG A 259 25.10 20.47 9.87
C ARG A 259 24.77 20.08 8.43
N LEU A 260 23.64 19.39 8.20
CA LEU A 260 23.26 18.93 6.87
C LEU A 260 22.68 20.04 5.98
N ILE A 261 22.06 21.08 6.55
CA ILE A 261 21.48 22.19 5.76
C ILE A 261 22.54 22.91 4.91
N HIS A 262 23.78 22.96 5.38
CA HIS A 262 24.89 23.58 4.64
C HIS A 262 25.24 22.86 3.33
N PHE A 263 24.86 21.58 3.18
CA PHE A 263 25.09 20.81 1.96
C PHE A 263 23.96 20.94 0.94
N ILE A 264 22.87 21.66 1.26
CA ILE A 264 21.80 21.96 0.30
C ILE A 264 22.23 23.15 -0.56
N GLU A 265 22.43 22.93 -1.86
CA GLU A 265 22.88 23.97 -2.78
C GLU A 265 21.74 24.88 -3.25
N ASP A 266 20.56 24.31 -3.56
CA ASP A 266 19.35 25.09 -3.87
C ASP A 266 18.99 26.02 -2.70
N ARG A 267 19.07 27.32 -2.98
CA ARG A 267 18.89 28.39 -1.98
C ARG A 267 17.48 28.44 -1.39
N PHE A 268 16.48 28.07 -2.18
CA PHE A 268 15.09 28.07 -1.72
C PHE A 268 14.82 26.90 -0.78
N ARG A 269 15.34 25.70 -1.10
CA ARG A 269 15.29 24.53 -0.21
C ARG A 269 16.12 24.75 1.05
N GLN A 270 17.32 25.31 0.91
CA GLN A 270 18.18 25.66 2.05
C GLN A 270 17.50 26.65 3.00
N GLY A 271 16.90 27.73 2.48
CA GLY A 271 16.15 28.70 3.29
C GLY A 271 14.93 28.06 4.00
N ARG A 272 14.21 27.17 3.32
CA ARG A 272 13.11 26.41 3.92
C ARG A 272 13.59 25.49 5.05
N ALA A 273 14.69 24.80 4.85
CA ALA A 273 15.26 23.90 5.84
C ALA A 273 15.73 24.65 7.09
N TRP A 274 16.39 25.81 6.92
CA TRP A 274 16.72 26.71 8.04
C TRP A 274 15.49 27.21 8.78
N TYR A 275 14.44 27.59 8.05
CA TYR A 275 13.19 28.03 8.66
C TYR A 275 12.53 26.92 9.50
N ARG A 276 12.50 25.69 8.99
CA ARG A 276 11.99 24.52 9.74
C ARG A 276 12.80 24.25 11.00
N LEU A 277 14.13 24.32 10.91
CA LEU A 277 15.01 24.17 12.07
C LEU A 277 14.74 25.27 13.12
N ALA A 278 14.60 26.52 12.70
CA ALA A 278 14.25 27.63 13.60
C ALA A 278 12.89 27.41 14.31
N GLN A 279 11.88 26.92 13.59
CA GLN A 279 10.58 26.58 14.17
C GLN A 279 10.72 25.50 15.25
N ALA A 280 11.50 24.44 14.98
CA ALA A 280 11.72 23.37 15.94
C ALA A 280 12.53 23.83 17.16
N LEU A 281 13.58 24.64 16.97
CA LEU A 281 14.34 25.27 18.06
C LEU A 281 13.44 26.14 18.95
N THR A 282 12.52 26.90 18.33
CA THR A 282 11.53 27.72 19.05
C THR A 282 10.56 26.84 19.86
N GLN A 283 10.08 25.74 19.28
CA GLN A 283 9.23 24.76 19.99
C GLN A 283 9.96 24.10 21.16
N ALA A 284 11.27 23.88 21.03
CA ALA A 284 12.15 23.41 22.09
C ALA A 284 12.58 24.51 23.09
N GLN A 285 12.04 25.73 22.99
CA GLN A 285 12.38 26.90 23.81
C GLN A 285 13.85 27.36 23.74
N ARG A 286 14.56 27.00 22.66
CA ARG A 286 15.95 27.39 22.38
C ARG A 286 15.99 28.67 21.53
N PHE A 287 15.46 29.78 22.09
CA PHE A 287 15.23 31.02 21.35
C PHE A 287 16.51 31.68 20.80
N ASP A 288 17.60 31.69 21.56
CA ASP A 288 18.88 32.27 21.11
C ASP A 288 19.43 31.56 19.87
N GLU A 289 19.27 30.24 19.84
CA GLU A 289 19.69 29.40 18.72
C GLU A 289 18.76 29.56 17.52
N ALA A 290 17.46 29.67 17.75
CA ALA A 290 16.49 29.97 16.71
C ALA A 290 16.79 31.32 16.04
N GLU A 291 17.14 32.35 16.82
CA GLU A 291 17.53 33.67 16.28
C GLU A 291 18.80 33.58 15.44
N ARG A 292 19.83 32.88 15.94
CA ARG A 292 21.08 32.64 15.20
C ARG A 292 20.82 31.94 13.86
N VAL A 293 19.98 30.91 13.87
CA VAL A 293 19.64 30.14 12.67
C VAL A 293 18.84 30.97 11.67
N ILE A 294 17.88 31.79 12.12
CA ILE A 294 17.12 32.69 11.24
C ILE A 294 18.02 33.69 10.50
N ARG A 295 19.06 34.23 11.17
CA ARG A 295 20.03 35.12 10.51
C ARG A 295 20.76 34.43 9.35
N SER A 296 20.88 33.10 9.38
CA SER A 296 21.47 32.34 8.28
C SER A 296 20.60 32.35 7.01
N ILE A 297 19.29 32.59 7.14
CA ILE A 297 18.36 32.79 6.02
C ILE A 297 18.58 34.18 5.38
N GLU A 298 18.76 35.22 6.20
CA GLU A 298 18.98 36.59 5.73
C GLU A 298 20.28 36.76 4.95
N MET A 299 21.28 35.92 5.25
CA MET A 299 22.54 35.88 4.50
C MET A 299 22.44 35.16 3.15
N ILE A 300 21.30 34.57 2.81
CA ILE A 300 21.07 33.95 1.50
C ILE A 300 20.71 35.07 0.49
N PRO A 301 21.58 35.40 -0.48
CA PRO A 301 21.29 36.46 -1.44
C PRO A 301 20.07 36.10 -2.31
N PRO A 302 19.23 37.07 -2.71
CA PRO A 302 18.05 36.79 -3.53
C PRO A 302 18.46 36.15 -4.86
N GLY A 303 17.87 34.99 -5.17
CA GLY A 303 18.13 34.25 -6.41
C GLY A 303 17.66 35.01 -7.65
N LYS A 304 18.39 34.89 -8.76
CA LYS A 304 18.01 35.48 -10.06
C LYS A 304 16.63 34.95 -10.47
N GLN A 305 15.70 35.87 -10.77
CA GLN A 305 14.41 35.54 -11.38
C GLN A 305 14.62 34.69 -12.64
N ARG A 306 13.87 33.59 -12.78
CA ARG A 306 13.85 32.79 -14.02
C ARG A 306 13.41 33.70 -15.18
N PRO A 307 14.18 33.82 -16.28
CA PRO A 307 13.74 34.54 -17.44
C PRO A 307 12.69 33.71 -18.18
N GLY A 308 11.46 34.21 -18.27
CA GLY A 308 10.41 33.60 -19.09
C GLY A 308 9.10 33.33 -18.35
N ALA A 309 8.41 34.38 -17.97
CA ALA A 309 6.96 34.40 -17.87
C ALA A 309 6.50 35.76 -18.40
N SER A 310 6.35 35.84 -19.71
CA SER A 310 5.59 36.88 -20.42
C SER A 310 4.43 36.18 -21.11
#